data_AF-A0A2A2H8P1-F1
#
_entry.id   AF-A0A2A2H8P1-F1
#
_cell.length_a   1.000
_cell.length_b   1.000
_cell.length_c   1.000
_cell.angle_alpha   90.00
_cell.angle_beta   90.00
_cell.angle_gamma   90.00
#
_symmetry.space_group_name_H-M   'P 1'
#
loop_
_entity.id
_entity.type
_entity.pdbx_description
1 polymer ?
#
loop_
_entity_poly.entity_id
_entity_poly.type
_entity_poly.pdbx_seq_one_letter_code
_entity_poly.pdbx_strand_id
1 'polypeptide(L)'
;MVTRLSNQLMHYQKMSSMMRSQSELADKYQRITTKERLLQSADDPAAAAESLQIKQTQVRLAQSQRVNNIAQHQMQSQLQVIDKMEDVTRNIKETLVAASNQSILNDRERLAYATKIEDLNVKFTNLGKKARS
;
A
#
# COMPACT_ATOMS: atom_id res chain seq x y z
N MET A 1 -75.13 11.01 -20.26
CA MET A 1 -74.32 11.77 -19.27
C MET A 1 -73.08 11.04 -18.74
N VAL A 2 -72.75 9.84 -19.25
CA VAL A 2 -71.63 9.01 -18.72
C VAL A 2 -70.29 9.29 -19.43
N THR A 3 -70.31 9.86 -20.63
CA THR A 3 -69.13 10.06 -21.49
C THR A 3 -68.13 11.11 -21.01
N ARG A 4 -68.54 12.16 -20.29
CA ARG A 4 -67.60 13.16 -19.72
C ARG A 4 -66.80 12.61 -18.53
N LEU A 5 -67.46 11.83 -17.66
CA LEU A 5 -66.80 11.19 -16.52
C LEU A 5 -65.77 10.17 -17.00
N SER A 6 -66.13 9.34 -17.99
CA SER A 6 -65.21 8.38 -18.60
C SER A 6 -64.03 9.04 -19.31
N ASN A 7 -64.23 10.18 -19.97
CA ASN A 7 -63.14 10.94 -20.59
C ASN A 7 -62.19 11.56 -19.55
N GLN A 8 -62.71 12.10 -18.45
CA GLN A 8 -61.85 12.59 -17.37
C GLN A 8 -61.09 11.43 -16.70
N LEU A 9 -61.76 10.29 -16.46
CA LEU A 9 -61.10 9.10 -15.91
C LEU A 9 -59.99 8.58 -16.83
N MET A 10 -60.24 8.52 -18.14
CA MET A 10 -59.20 8.16 -19.13
C MET A 10 -58.04 9.14 -19.12
N HIS A 11 -58.29 10.45 -19.03
CA HIS A 11 -57.23 11.45 -18.97
C HIS A 11 -56.37 11.30 -17.72
N TYR A 12 -57.00 11.07 -16.56
CA TYR A 12 -56.29 10.80 -15.31
C TYR A 12 -55.47 9.50 -15.40
N GLN A 13 -56.02 8.44 -15.99
CA GLN A 13 -55.29 7.19 -16.21
C GLN A 13 -54.09 7.39 -17.14
N LYS A 14 -54.24 8.12 -18.24
CA LYS A 14 -53.13 8.43 -19.16
C LYS A 14 -52.04 9.29 -18.50
N MET A 15 -52.44 10.27 -17.70
CA MET A 15 -51.50 11.12 -16.97
C MET A 15 -50.75 10.33 -15.90
N SER A 16 -51.45 9.46 -15.16
CA SER A 16 -50.85 8.54 -14.19
C SER A 16 -49.86 7.57 -14.86
N SER A 17 -50.22 7.00 -16.02
CA SER A 17 -49.29 6.15 -16.77
C SER A 17 -48.07 6.91 -17.28
N MET A 18 -48.24 8.16 -17.73
CA MET A 18 -47.13 8.99 -18.20
C MET A 18 -46.16 9.36 -17.05
N MET A 19 -46.68 9.68 -15.86
CA MET A 19 -45.83 9.93 -14.69
C MET A 19 -45.07 8.68 -14.25
N ARG A 20 -45.70 7.51 -14.29
CA ARG A 20 -45.01 6.23 -14.02
C ARG A 20 -43.90 5.99 -15.03
N SER A 21 -44.17 6.18 -16.32
CA SER A 21 -43.15 6.03 -17.37
C SER A 21 -42.01 7.04 -17.21
N GLN A 22 -42.27 8.29 -16.82
CA GLN A 22 -41.22 9.27 -16.51
C GLN A 22 -40.34 8.84 -15.32
N SER A 23 -40.95 8.30 -14.26
CA SER A 23 -40.22 7.80 -13.10
C SER A 23 -39.31 6.62 -13.47
N GLU A 24 -39.82 5.65 -14.22
CA GLU A 24 -39.02 4.51 -14.69
C GLU A 24 -37.89 4.96 -15.63
N LEU A 25 -38.13 5.98 -16.44
CA LEU A 25 -37.11 6.57 -17.31
C LEU A 25 -35.99 7.20 -16.46
N ALA A 26 -36.35 7.99 -15.45
CA ALA A 26 -35.41 8.63 -14.55
C ALA A 26 -34.53 7.61 -13.82
N ASP A 27 -35.14 6.52 -13.31
CA ASP A 27 -34.41 5.43 -12.66
C ASP A 27 -33.44 4.73 -13.61
N LYS A 28 -33.86 4.47 -14.87
CA LYS A 28 -32.98 3.89 -15.90
C LYS A 28 -31.83 4.83 -16.24
N TYR A 29 -32.08 6.13 -16.38
CA TYR A 29 -31.03 7.12 -16.62
C TYR A 29 -30.03 7.17 -15.47
N GLN A 30 -30.49 7.09 -14.22
CA GLN A 30 -29.62 7.01 -13.06
C GLN A 30 -28.76 5.74 -13.12
N ARG A 31 -29.36 4.56 -13.30
CA ARG A 31 -28.64 3.27 -13.43
C ARG A 31 -27.60 3.27 -14.55
N ILE A 32 -27.89 3.89 -15.70
CA ILE A 32 -26.94 4.04 -16.82
C ILE A 32 -25.76 4.95 -16.44
N THR A 33 -26.04 6.08 -15.78
CA THR A 33 -25.04 7.08 -15.43
C THR A 33 -24.03 6.54 -14.42
N THR A 34 -24.49 5.81 -13.41
CA THR A 34 -23.63 5.22 -12.37
C THR A 34 -22.91 3.96 -12.82
N LYS A 35 -23.24 3.37 -13.98
CA LYS A 35 -22.64 2.13 -14.56
C LYS A 35 -22.61 0.89 -13.66
N GLU A 36 -23.05 0.98 -12.40
CA GLU A 36 -23.19 -0.15 -11.49
C GLU A 36 -24.57 -0.81 -11.70
N ARG A 37 -24.58 -2.07 -12.15
CA ARG A 37 -25.81 -2.87 -12.38
C ARG A 37 -26.63 -3.14 -11.11
N LEU A 38 -26.09 -2.80 -9.93
CA LEU A 38 -26.49 -3.27 -8.60
C LEU A 38 -26.75 -2.11 -7.60
N LEU A 39 -27.12 -0.92 -8.06
CA LEU A 39 -27.30 0.24 -7.16
C LEU A 39 -28.47 0.11 -6.19
N GLN A 40 -29.44 -0.75 -6.50
CA GLN A 40 -30.62 -0.90 -5.67
C GLN A 40 -30.49 -2.19 -4.87
N SER A 41 -30.00 -2.08 -3.63
CA SER A 41 -30.05 -3.15 -2.63
C SER A 41 -31.48 -3.66 -2.33
N ALA A 42 -32.50 -3.06 -2.95
CA ALA A 42 -33.89 -3.51 -2.88
C ALA A 42 -34.20 -4.68 -3.85
N ASP A 43 -33.47 -4.84 -4.97
CA ASP A 43 -33.76 -5.90 -5.95
C ASP A 43 -33.09 -7.24 -5.58
N ASP A 44 -31.91 -7.20 -4.93
CA ASP A 44 -31.21 -8.39 -4.41
C ASP A 44 -30.27 -8.03 -3.23
N PRO A 45 -30.77 -8.05 -1.98
CA PRO A 45 -29.95 -7.73 -0.81
C PRO A 45 -28.85 -8.77 -0.53
N ALA A 46 -29.00 -10.01 -1.00
CA ALA A 46 -28.00 -11.06 -0.81
C ALA A 46 -26.78 -10.83 -1.72
N ALA A 47 -27.00 -10.55 -3.01
CA ALA A 47 -25.92 -10.20 -3.94
C ALA A 47 -25.22 -8.88 -3.55
N ALA A 48 -25.97 -7.90 -3.02
CA ALA A 48 -25.38 -6.66 -2.51
C ALA A 48 -24.48 -6.91 -1.27
N ALA A 49 -24.90 -7.78 -0.35
CA ALA A 49 -24.10 -8.15 0.82
C ALA A 49 -22.82 -8.92 0.43
N GLU A 50 -22.91 -9.85 -0.52
CA GLU A 50 -21.75 -10.57 -1.07
C GLU A 50 -20.77 -9.62 -1.77
N SER A 51 -21.27 -8.70 -2.60
CA SER A 51 -20.44 -7.67 -3.25
C SER A 51 -19.74 -6.77 -2.24
N LEU A 52 -20.43 -6.38 -1.16
CA LEU A 52 -19.82 -5.61 -0.07
C LEU A 52 -18.72 -6.41 0.64
N GLN A 53 -18.97 -7.69 0.94
CA GLN A 53 -17.94 -8.56 1.52
C GLN A 53 -16.72 -8.68 0.61
N ILE A 54 -16.92 -8.84 -0.70
CA ILE A 54 -15.84 -8.86 -1.70
C ILE A 54 -15.09 -7.51 -1.73
N LYS A 55 -15.80 -6.37 -1.72
CA LYS A 55 -15.15 -5.05 -1.64
C LYS A 55 -14.32 -4.92 -0.36
N GLN A 56 -14.83 -5.40 0.78
CA GLN A 56 -14.11 -5.40 2.05
C GLN A 56 -12.88 -6.32 2.03
N THR A 57 -12.98 -7.53 1.47
CA THR A 57 -11.82 -8.43 1.33
C THR A 57 -10.78 -7.85 0.41
N GLN A 58 -11.17 -7.20 -0.69
CA GLN A 58 -10.27 -6.48 -1.59
C GLN A 58 -9.53 -5.34 -0.87
N VAL A 59 -10.23 -4.54 -0.07
CA VAL A 59 -9.60 -3.46 0.72
C VAL A 59 -8.58 -4.03 1.72
N ARG A 60 -8.93 -5.12 2.42
CA ARG A 60 -8.01 -5.80 3.34
C ARG A 60 -6.79 -6.37 2.61
N LEU A 61 -6.98 -6.96 1.44
CA LEU A 61 -5.89 -7.47 0.61
C LEU A 61 -4.96 -6.35 0.14
N ALA A 62 -5.52 -5.24 -0.34
CA ALA A 62 -4.74 -4.06 -0.74
C ALA A 62 -3.96 -3.47 0.44
N GLN A 63 -4.54 -3.48 1.65
CA GLN A 63 -3.82 -3.06 2.86
C GLN A 63 -2.68 -4.03 3.20
N SER A 64 -2.92 -5.34 3.13
CA SER A 64 -1.88 -6.35 3.35
C SER A 64 -0.72 -6.20 2.35
N GLN A 65 -1.02 -5.98 1.07
CA GLN A 65 -0.01 -5.69 0.05
C GLN A 65 0.82 -4.45 0.39
N ARG A 66 0.19 -3.37 0.87
CA ARG A 66 0.92 -2.17 1.31
C ARG A 66 1.85 -2.47 2.50
N VAL A 67 1.38 -3.22 3.49
CA VAL A 67 2.19 -3.63 4.64
C VAL A 67 3.37 -4.49 4.18
N ASN A 68 3.15 -5.45 3.28
CA ASN A 68 4.20 -6.29 2.72
C ASN A 68 5.25 -5.46 1.96
N ASN A 69 4.83 -4.47 1.15
CA ASN A 69 5.76 -3.59 0.45
C ASN A 69 6.62 -2.77 1.43
N ILE A 70 6.01 -2.23 2.49
CA ILE A 70 6.76 -1.51 3.54
C ILE A 70 7.77 -2.43 4.21
N ALA A 71 7.36 -3.65 4.58
CA ALA A 71 8.25 -4.64 5.19
C ALA A 71 9.41 -5.03 4.26
N GLN A 72 9.14 -5.21 2.96
CA GLN A 72 10.18 -5.48 1.96
C GLN A 72 11.17 -4.33 1.83
N HIS A 73 10.70 -3.08 1.79
CA HIS A 73 11.57 -1.91 1.74
C HIS A 73 12.44 -1.79 3.00
N GLN A 74 11.88 -2.03 4.17
CA GLN A 74 12.64 -2.05 5.43
C GLN A 74 13.70 -3.15 5.43
N MET A 75 13.33 -4.37 5.00
CA MET A 75 14.25 -5.50 4.89
C MET A 75 15.39 -5.22 3.91
N GLN A 76 15.11 -4.64 2.73
CA GLN A 76 16.14 -4.24 1.78
C GLN A 76 17.10 -3.20 2.36
N SER A 77 16.58 -2.20 3.07
CA SER A 77 17.41 -1.20 3.77
C SER A 77 18.30 -1.86 4.82
N GLN A 78 17.77 -2.83 5.59
CA GLN A 78 18.56 -3.59 6.56
C GLN A 78 19.65 -4.43 5.89
N LEU A 79 19.35 -5.12 4.78
CA LEU A 79 20.34 -5.90 4.02
C LEU A 79 21.47 -5.01 3.50
N GLN A 80 21.16 -3.79 3.00
CA GLN A 80 22.19 -2.83 2.59
C GLN A 80 23.07 -2.37 3.75
N VAL A 81 22.53 -2.28 4.96
CA VAL A 81 23.33 -1.93 6.15
C VAL A 81 24.22 -3.10 6.56
N ILE A 82 23.70 -4.34 6.52
CA ILE A 82 24.48 -5.56 6.80
C ILE A 82 25.65 -5.70 5.81
N ASP A 83 25.41 -5.51 4.52
CA ASP A 83 26.43 -5.53 3.47
C ASP A 83 27.56 -4.52 3.75
N LYS A 84 27.19 -3.28 4.13
CA LYS A 84 28.16 -2.26 4.56
C LYS A 84 28.91 -2.65 5.83
N MET A 85 28.27 -3.34 6.78
CA MET A 85 28.92 -3.83 7.99
C MET A 85 29.90 -4.96 7.69
N GLU A 86 29.60 -5.82 6.72
CA GLU A 86 30.51 -6.86 6.23
C GLU A 86 31.76 -6.22 5.60
N ASP A 87 31.59 -5.24 4.72
CA ASP A 87 32.70 -4.50 4.11
C ASP A 87 33.61 -3.83 5.16
N VAL A 88 33.02 -3.16 6.15
CA VAL A 88 33.79 -2.54 7.25
C VAL A 88 34.54 -3.60 8.05
N THR A 89 33.90 -4.74 8.33
CA THR A 89 34.55 -5.85 9.06
C THR A 89 35.71 -6.43 8.26
N ARG A 90 35.57 -6.58 6.93
CA ARG A 90 36.66 -7.01 6.04
C ARG A 90 37.83 -6.02 6.10
N ASN A 91 37.55 -4.72 6.01
CA ASN A 91 38.57 -3.67 6.11
C ASN A 91 39.29 -3.66 7.47
N ILE A 92 38.57 -3.91 8.57
CA ILE A 92 39.18 -4.05 9.91
C ILE A 92 40.14 -5.24 9.91
N LYS A 93 39.72 -6.40 9.41
CA LYS A 93 40.57 -7.61 9.33
C LYS A 93 41.82 -7.36 8.50
N GLU A 94 41.69 -6.77 7.31
CA GLU A 94 42.82 -6.43 6.45
C GLU A 94 43.79 -5.46 7.14
N THR A 95 43.26 -4.43 7.80
CA THR A 95 44.07 -3.44 8.53
C THR A 95 44.79 -4.09 9.73
N LEU A 96 44.13 -5.02 10.43
CA LEU A 96 44.72 -5.75 11.54
C LEU A 96 45.84 -6.70 11.07
N VAL A 97 45.63 -7.42 9.97
CA VAL A 97 46.66 -8.27 9.35
C VAL A 97 47.86 -7.41 8.91
N ALA A 98 47.61 -6.27 8.27
CA ALA A 98 48.68 -5.34 7.89
C ALA A 98 49.46 -4.82 9.11
N ALA A 99 48.76 -4.48 10.20
CA ALA A 99 49.38 -4.04 11.45
C ALA A 99 50.14 -5.18 12.18
N SER A 100 49.77 -6.44 11.95
CA SER A 100 50.42 -7.62 12.55
C SER A 100 51.77 -7.97 11.90
N ASN A 101 52.10 -7.39 10.75
CA ASN A 101 53.42 -7.55 10.11
C ASN A 101 54.50 -6.70 10.81
N GLN A 102 54.58 -6.83 12.14
CA GLN A 102 55.30 -5.99 13.11
C GLN A 102 56.81 -5.86 12.91
N SER A 103 57.45 -6.71 12.09
CA SER A 103 58.90 -6.72 11.97
C SER A 103 59.48 -5.49 11.25
N ILE A 104 58.66 -4.59 10.72
CA ILE A 104 59.07 -3.43 9.88
C ILE A 104 58.44 -2.10 10.37
N LEU A 105 57.56 -2.12 11.38
CA LEU A 105 56.68 -0.98 11.70
C LEU A 105 57.27 0.01 12.71
N ASN A 106 57.46 1.27 12.28
CA ASN A 106 57.84 2.40 13.14
C ASN A 106 56.66 2.84 14.04
N ASP A 107 56.94 3.49 15.17
CA ASP A 107 55.95 3.94 16.17
C ASP A 107 54.84 4.80 15.53
N ARG A 108 55.22 5.64 14.57
CA ARG A 108 54.28 6.48 13.80
C ARG A 108 53.31 5.67 12.95
N GLU A 109 53.77 4.57 12.37
CA GLU A 109 52.94 3.70 11.54
C GLU A 109 51.97 2.90 12.43
N ARG A 110 52.44 2.41 13.59
CA ARG A 110 51.56 1.75 14.57
C ARG A 110 50.44 2.68 15.05
N LEU A 111 50.74 3.95 15.32
CA LEU A 111 49.72 4.96 15.66
C LEU A 111 48.72 5.19 14.51
N ALA A 112 49.19 5.22 13.26
CA ALA A 112 48.32 5.40 12.10
C ALA A 112 47.36 4.20 11.92
N TYR A 113 47.86 2.97 12.08
CA TYR A 113 47.01 1.77 12.05
C TYR A 113 45.98 1.76 13.19
N ALA A 114 46.38 2.12 14.42
CA ALA A 114 45.47 2.22 15.54
C ALA A 114 44.35 3.24 15.28
N THR A 115 44.70 4.42 14.75
CA THR A 115 43.73 5.47 14.38
C THR A 115 42.75 4.98 13.31
N LYS A 116 43.25 4.26 12.30
CA LYS A 116 42.42 3.71 11.23
C LYS A 116 41.46 2.63 11.73
N ILE A 117 41.91 1.75 12.63
CA ILE A 117 41.05 0.73 13.26
C ILE A 117 39.95 1.40 14.09
N GLU A 118 40.27 2.47 14.83
CA GLU A 118 39.30 3.22 15.61
C GLU A 118 38.22 3.87 14.73
N ASP A 119 38.62 4.52 13.63
CA ASP A 119 37.66 5.10 12.67
C ASP A 119 36.73 4.04 12.07
N LEU A 120 37.27 2.87 11.72
CA LEU A 120 36.46 1.74 11.22
C LEU A 120 35.50 1.20 12.29
N ASN A 121 35.89 1.13 13.56
CA ASN A 121 35.01 0.76 14.67
C ASN A 121 33.89 1.79 14.87
N VAL A 122 34.21 3.08 14.83
CA VAL A 122 33.21 4.16 14.90
C VAL A 122 32.22 4.03 13.75
N LYS A 123 32.70 3.79 12.52
CA LYS A 123 31.85 3.56 11.36
C LYS A 123 30.95 2.33 11.52
N PHE A 124 31.48 1.22 12.04
CA PHE A 124 30.72 0.01 12.30
C PHE A 124 29.60 0.23 13.33
N THR A 125 29.92 0.87 14.46
CA THR A 125 28.93 1.15 15.51
C THR A 125 27.84 2.10 15.03
N ASN A 126 28.18 3.08 14.19
CA ASN A 126 27.21 3.99 13.59
C ASN A 126 26.28 3.28 12.58
N LEU A 127 26.80 2.36 11.78
CA LEU A 127 25.97 1.49 10.93
C LEU A 127 25.03 0.62 11.77
N GLY A 128 25.53 0.03 12.86
CA GLY A 128 24.72 -0.76 13.79
C GLY A 128 23.65 0.04 14.54
N LYS A 129 23.82 1.36 14.72
CA LYS A 129 22.76 2.26 15.21
C LYS A 129 21.72 2.53 14.12
N LYS A 130 22.15 2.75 12.88
CA LYS A 130 21.28 2.99 11.72
C LYS A 130 20.44 1.77 11.34
N ALA A 131 20.93 0.55 11.58
CA ALA A 131 20.14 -0.67 11.39
C ALA A 131 18.97 -0.81 12.38
N ARG A 132 19.08 -0.16 13.55
CA ARG A 132 18.10 -0.26 14.66
C ARG A 132 17.07 0.87 14.66
N SER A 133 17.33 1.96 13.94
CA SER A 133 16.41 3.09 13.75
C SER A 133 15.50 2.87 12.54
#